data_AF-A0A0J6CSJ5-F1
#
_entry.id   AF-A0A0J6CSJ5-F1
#
_cell.length_a   1.000
_cell.length_b   1.000
_cell.length_c   1.000
_cell.angle_alpha   90.00
_cell.angle_beta   90.00
_cell.angle_gamma   90.00
#
_symmetry.space_group_name_H-M   'P 1'
#
loop_
_entity.id
_entity.type
_entity.pdbx_description
1 polymer ?
#
loop_
_entity_poly.entity_id
_entity_poly.type
_entity_poly.pdbx_seq_one_letter_code
_entity_poly.pdbx_strand_id
1 'polypeptide(L)'
;MNRKRLLNIAIGSIIVLISIFAIGRYTYVHEEHIERGEVIKKESIDHHFYVFVQPEGEGEAKELEMEDELSWNLVREGDVYNVVYSWYGGKQPTIEEMERIERE
;
A
#
# COMPACT_ATOMS: atom_id res chain seq x y z
N MET A 1 3.88 17.90 46.39
CA MET A 1 4.11 16.68 45.58
C MET A 1 5.60 16.56 45.27
N ASN A 2 6.23 15.41 45.54
CA ASN A 2 7.68 15.26 45.37
C ASN A 2 8.08 15.47 43.91
N ARG A 3 9.03 16.38 43.63
CA ARG A 3 9.53 16.68 42.27
C ARG A 3 9.90 15.42 41.48
N LYS A 4 10.46 14.41 42.15
CA LYS A 4 10.76 13.09 41.56
C LYS A 4 9.51 12.34 41.05
N ARG A 5 8.38 12.42 41.77
CA ARG A 5 7.12 11.80 41.33
C ARG A 5 6.52 12.52 40.14
N LEU A 6 6.56 13.86 40.12
CA LEU A 6 6.14 14.67 38.96
C LEU A 6 6.95 14.32 37.71
N LEU A 7 8.27 14.19 37.86
CA LEU A 7 9.17 13.88 36.74
C LEU A 7 8.93 12.46 36.20
N ASN A 8 8.70 11.48 37.07
CA ASN A 8 8.34 10.12 36.65
C ASN A 8 6.98 10.05 35.93
N ILE A 9 5.99 10.83 36.39
CA ILE A 9 4.69 10.92 35.71
C ILE A 9 4.86 11.55 34.33
N ALA A 10 5.62 12.64 34.22
CA ALA A 10 5.87 13.30 32.94
C ALA A 10 6.57 12.37 31.93
N ILE A 11 7.62 11.64 32.36
CA ILE A 11 8.30 10.65 31.51
C ILE A 11 7.34 9.54 31.10
N GLY A 12 6.54 9.01 32.03
CA GLY A 12 5.55 7.98 31.74
C GLY A 12 4.53 8.44 30.69
N SER A 13 4.01 9.66 30.81
CA SER A 13 3.09 10.25 29.83
C SER A 13 3.73 10.45 28.46
N ILE A 14 5.01 10.88 28.41
CA ILE A 14 5.74 11.02 27.14
C ILE A 14 5.90 9.66 26.44
N ILE A 15 6.25 8.61 27.19
CA ILE A 15 6.39 7.26 26.63
C ILE A 15 5.05 6.79 26.05
N VAL A 16 3.94 6.98 26.78
CA VAL A 16 2.60 6.60 26.31
C VAL A 16 2.24 7.34 25.02
N LEU A 17 2.48 8.66 24.94
CA LEU A 17 2.20 9.45 23.74
C LEU A 17 3.05 8.99 22.54
N ILE A 18 4.33 8.68 22.76
CA ILE A 18 5.21 8.14 21.71
C ILE A 18 4.70 6.77 21.23
N SER A 19 4.29 5.89 22.15
CA SER A 19 3.74 4.58 21.80
C SER A 19 2.45 4.70 20.98
N ILE A 20 1.53 5.58 21.37
CA ILE A 20 0.29 5.81 20.60
C ILE A 20 0.62 6.34 19.19
N PHE A 21 1.54 7.31 19.10
CA PHE A 21 1.96 7.87 17.83
C PHE A 21 2.60 6.81 16.92
N ALA A 22 3.47 5.97 17.48
CA ALA A 22 4.10 4.89 16.74
C ALA A 22 3.08 3.86 16.23
N ILE A 23 2.13 3.43 17.07
CA ILE A 23 1.08 2.48 16.69
C ILE A 23 0.22 3.09 15.57
N GLY A 24 -0.26 4.31 15.76
CA GLY A 24 -1.13 4.97 14.77
C GLY A 24 -0.49 5.06 13.39
N ARG A 25 0.81 5.36 13.31
CA ARG A 25 1.54 5.39 12.04
C ARG A 25 1.68 4.00 11.39
N TYR A 26 1.84 2.96 12.19
CA TYR A 26 1.99 1.58 11.70
C TYR A 26 0.66 0.95 11.29
N THR A 27 -0.45 1.36 11.91
CA THR A 27 -1.78 0.78 11.65
C THR A 27 -2.59 1.55 10.62
N TYR A 28 -2.11 2.71 10.16
CA TYR A 28 -2.82 3.48 9.16
C TYR A 28 -2.74 2.76 7.81
N VAL A 29 -3.91 2.35 7.31
CA VAL A 29 -4.07 1.79 5.96
C VAL A 29 -4.22 2.97 5.01
N HIS A 30 -3.26 3.10 4.12
CA HIS A 30 -3.37 3.98 2.97
C HIS A 30 -4.09 3.22 1.85
N GLU A 31 -5.00 3.90 1.18
CA GLU A 31 -5.69 3.41 -0.01
C GLU A 31 -5.50 4.45 -1.12
N GLU A 32 -5.04 4.02 -2.29
CA GLU A 32 -4.87 4.86 -3.47
C GLU A 32 -5.51 4.21 -4.69
N HIS A 33 -5.93 5.06 -5.63
CA HIS A 33 -6.70 4.69 -6.80
C HIS A 33 -5.97 5.17 -8.06
N ILE A 34 -5.75 4.25 -9.00
CA ILE A 34 -5.26 4.54 -10.34
C ILE A 34 -6.45 4.35 -11.27
N GLU A 35 -7.14 5.46 -11.59
CA GLU A 35 -8.33 5.40 -12.45
C GLU A 35 -8.03 4.79 -13.83
N ARG A 36 -6.83 5.07 -14.38
CA ARG A 36 -6.35 4.52 -15.64
C ARG A 36 -4.85 4.25 -15.55
N GLY A 37 -4.48 2.97 -15.55
CA GLY A 37 -3.09 2.53 -15.50
C GLY A 37 -2.82 1.39 -16.47
N GLU A 38 -1.75 1.50 -17.27
CA GLU A 38 -1.31 0.45 -18.17
C GLU A 38 -0.41 -0.54 -17.43
N VAL A 39 -0.69 -1.84 -17.57
CA VAL A 39 0.19 -2.88 -17.03
C VAL A 39 1.39 -3.03 -17.95
N ILE A 40 2.56 -2.56 -17.53
CA ILE A 40 3.77 -2.58 -18.37
C ILE A 40 4.58 -3.86 -18.21
N LYS A 41 4.42 -4.57 -17.08
CA LYS A 41 5.18 -5.78 -16.75
C LYS A 41 4.44 -6.58 -15.68
N LYS A 42 4.58 -7.90 -15.72
CA LYS A 42 4.24 -8.83 -14.63
C LYS A 42 5.47 -9.64 -14.21
N GLU A 43 5.54 -9.97 -12.93
CA GLU A 43 6.65 -10.76 -12.38
C GLU A 43 6.16 -11.66 -11.26
N SER A 44 6.75 -12.85 -11.13
CA SER A 44 6.51 -13.74 -10.00
C SER A 44 7.84 -14.15 -9.38
N ILE A 45 7.97 -13.94 -8.07
CA ILE A 45 9.18 -14.21 -7.29
C ILE A 45 8.73 -14.87 -5.99
N ASP A 46 9.32 -16.02 -5.64
CA ASP A 46 9.10 -16.69 -4.35
C ASP A 46 7.62 -16.89 -3.96
N HIS A 47 6.75 -17.22 -4.92
CA HIS A 47 5.28 -17.35 -4.77
C HIS A 47 4.52 -16.04 -4.51
N HIS A 48 5.16 -14.89 -4.68
CA HIS A 48 4.50 -13.60 -4.77
C HIS A 48 4.25 -13.22 -6.23
N PHE A 49 3.17 -12.48 -6.47
CA PHE A 49 2.72 -12.11 -7.80
C PHE A 49 2.66 -10.59 -7.91
N TYR A 50 3.47 -10.02 -8.80
CA TYR A 50 3.61 -8.58 -8.95
C TYR A 50 3.13 -8.10 -10.31
N VAL A 51 2.54 -6.91 -10.31
CA VAL A 51 2.09 -6.18 -11.49
C VAL A 51 2.67 -4.77 -11.42
N PHE A 52 3.32 -4.35 -12.51
CA PHE A 52 3.85 -3.00 -12.66
C PHE A 52 2.87 -2.18 -13.47
N VAL A 53 2.26 -1.18 -12.82
CA VAL A 53 1.22 -0.33 -13.41
C VAL A 53 1.78 1.06 -13.64
N GLN A 54 1.75 1.52 -14.89
CA GLN A 54 2.11 2.88 -15.28
C GLN A 54 0.83 3.73 -15.32
N PRO A 55 0.63 4.68 -14.39
CA PRO A 55 -0.53 5.57 -14.42
C PRO A 55 -0.53 6.42 -15.70
N GLU A 56 -1.72 6.68 -16.26
CA GLU A 56 -1.88 7.58 -17.40
C GLU A 56 -1.58 9.03 -16.98
N GLY A 57 -0.49 9.59 -17.49
CA GLY A 57 0.01 10.93 -17.14
C GLY A 57 1.51 10.94 -16.77
N GLU A 58 1.95 11.97 -16.03
CA GLU A 58 3.31 12.06 -15.49
C GLU A 58 3.40 11.38 -14.11
N GLY A 59 3.40 10.05 -14.12
CA GLY A 59 3.62 9.22 -12.92
C GLY A 59 4.79 8.25 -13.12
N GLU A 60 5.40 7.81 -12.03
CA GLU A 60 6.29 6.64 -12.06
C GLU A 60 5.46 5.36 -12.03
N ALA A 61 5.97 4.29 -12.65
CA ALA A 61 5.38 2.97 -12.56
C ALA A 61 5.32 2.50 -11.09
N LYS A 62 4.17 1.95 -10.70
CA LYS A 62 3.92 1.40 -9.38
C LYS A 62 4.02 -0.11 -9.42
N GLU A 63 4.84 -0.67 -8.52
CA GLU A 63 4.92 -2.11 -8.29
C GLU A 63 3.88 -2.50 -7.24
N LEU A 64 2.89 -3.30 -7.65
CA LEU A 64 1.77 -3.70 -6.81
C LEU A 64 1.73 -5.23 -6.72
N GLU A 65 1.50 -5.74 -5.52
CA GLU A 65 1.36 -7.16 -5.25
C GLU A 65 -0.10 -7.62 -5.43
N MET A 66 -0.32 -8.80 -5.98
CA MET A 66 -1.61 -9.49 -6.01
C MET A 66 -1.56 -10.70 -5.09
N GLU A 67 -2.56 -10.84 -4.22
CA GLU A 67 -2.62 -11.97 -3.29
C GLU A 67 -2.87 -13.31 -3.99
N ASP A 68 -3.60 -13.28 -5.11
CA ASP A 68 -4.12 -14.48 -5.76
C ASP A 68 -3.54 -14.69 -7.18
N GLU A 69 -3.00 -15.88 -7.40
CA GLU A 69 -2.41 -16.30 -8.69
C GLU A 69 -3.43 -16.29 -9.83
N LEU A 70 -4.68 -16.69 -9.56
CA LEU A 70 -5.71 -16.76 -10.60
C LEU A 70 -6.02 -15.35 -11.12
N SER A 71 -6.21 -14.41 -10.21
CA SER A 71 -6.43 -12.99 -10.49
C SER A 71 -5.22 -12.42 -11.24
N TRP A 72 -4.01 -12.71 -10.78
CA TRP A 72 -2.79 -12.30 -11.48
C TRP A 72 -2.73 -12.87 -12.90
N ASN A 73 -3.10 -14.12 -13.12
CA ASN A 73 -3.12 -14.74 -14.46
C ASN A 73 -4.13 -14.08 -15.42
N LEU A 74 -5.19 -13.44 -14.91
CA LEU A 74 -6.17 -12.72 -15.74
C LEU A 74 -5.66 -11.35 -16.19
N VAL A 75 -4.69 -10.77 -15.49
CA VAL A 75 -4.07 -9.49 -15.85
C VAL A 75 -3.17 -9.66 -17.07
N ARG A 76 -3.30 -8.74 -18.04
CA ARG A 76 -2.54 -8.74 -19.29
C ARG A 76 -1.65 -7.51 -19.39
N GLU A 77 -0.42 -7.72 -19.82
CA GLU A 77 0.50 -6.63 -20.15
C GLU A 77 -0.02 -5.86 -21.39
N GLY A 78 0.12 -4.53 -21.36
CA GLY A 78 -0.36 -3.59 -22.38
C GLY A 78 -1.84 -3.20 -22.26
N ASP A 79 -2.61 -3.88 -21.41
CA ASP A 79 -3.99 -3.51 -21.13
C ASP A 79 -4.06 -2.41 -20.06
N VAL A 80 -5.12 -1.61 -20.11
CA VAL A 80 -5.40 -0.52 -19.18
C VAL A 80 -6.44 -0.96 -18.17
N TYR A 81 -6.18 -0.65 -16.90
CA TYR A 81 -7.02 -1.03 -15.78
C TYR A 81 -7.31 0.16 -14.88
N ASN A 82 -8.46 0.11 -14.21
CA ASN A 82 -8.71 0.83 -12.98
C ASN A 82 -8.18 -0.04 -11.83
N VAL A 83 -7.34 0.51 -10.97
CA VAL A 83 -6.67 -0.23 -9.89
C VAL A 83 -6.86 0.48 -8.56
N VAL A 84 -7.41 -0.24 -7.58
CA VAL A 84 -7.44 0.16 -6.18
C VAL A 84 -6.43 -0.69 -5.42
N TYR A 85 -5.53 -0.02 -4.70
CA TYR A 85 -4.53 -0.72 -3.90
C TYR A 85 -4.40 -0.08 -2.52
N SER A 86 -3.99 -0.90 -1.56
CA SER A 86 -3.77 -0.47 -0.19
C SER A 86 -2.40 -0.87 0.33
N TRP A 87 -1.90 -0.14 1.33
CA TRP A 87 -0.72 -0.54 2.09
C TRP A 87 -0.80 -0.02 3.52
N TYR A 88 -0.07 -0.66 4.43
CA TYR A 88 0.04 -0.17 5.79
C TYR A 88 1.47 -0.31 6.31
N GLY A 89 1.91 0.71 7.05
CA GLY A 89 3.27 0.78 7.57
C GLY A 89 4.31 0.70 6.45
N GLY A 90 5.15 -0.34 6.48
CA GLY A 90 6.19 -0.60 5.48
C GLY A 90 5.93 -1.83 4.62
N LYS A 91 4.68 -2.30 4.52
CA LYS A 91 4.32 -3.39 3.63
C LYS A 91 4.31 -2.94 2.18
N GLN A 92 4.52 -3.90 1.27
CA GLN A 92 4.34 -3.69 -0.15
C GLN A 92 2.88 -3.31 -0.43
N PRO A 93 2.60 -2.39 -1.38
CA PRO A 93 1.25 -2.10 -1.79
C PRO A 93 0.59 -3.31 -2.46
N THR A 94 -0.63 -3.63 -2.04
CA THR A 94 -1.39 -4.79 -2.49
C THR A 94 -2.64 -4.35 -3.21
N ILE A 95 -2.93 -4.97 -4.36
CA ILE A 95 -4.12 -4.72 -5.16
C ILE A 95 -5.33 -5.30 -4.42
N GLU A 96 -6.30 -4.43 -4.13
CA GLU A 96 -7.60 -4.82 -3.56
C GLU A 96 -8.61 -5.10 -4.69
N GLU A 97 -8.61 -4.23 -5.71
CA GLU A 97 -9.54 -4.32 -6.83
C GLU A 97 -8.83 -3.91 -8.13
N MET A 98 -9.12 -4.64 -9.21
CA MET A 98 -8.55 -4.37 -10.51
C MET A 98 -9.55 -4.71 -11.61
N GLU A 99 -9.99 -3.70 -12.34
CA GLU A 99 -10.99 -3.83 -13.39
C GLU A 99 -10.42 -3.37 -14.73
N ARG A 100 -10.58 -4.20 -15.77
CA ARG A 100 -10.09 -3.86 -17.11
C ARG A 100 -10.98 -2.79 -17.74
N ILE A 101 -10.35 -1.77 -18.31
CA ILE A 101 -11.04 -0.71 -19.04
C ILE A 101 -11.04 -1.10 -20.52
N GLU A 102 -12.21 -1.39 -21.07
CA GLU A 102 -12.34 -1.61 -22.51
C GLU A 102 -12.08 -0.28 -23.25
N ARG A 103 -11.13 -0.28 -24.20
CA ARG A 103 -10.95 0.85 -25.11
C ARG A 103 -12.12 0.85 -26.09
N GLU A 104 -12.96 1.89 -26.04
CA GLU A 104 -13.95 2.20 -27.08
C GLU A 104 -13.29 2.47 -28.45
#